data_AF-A0A257SS73-F1
#
_entry.id   AF-A0A257SS73-F1
#
_cell.length_a   1.000
_cell.length_b   1.000
_cell.length_c   1.000
_cell.angle_alpha   90.00
_cell.angle_beta   90.00
_cell.angle_gamma   90.00
#
_symmetry.space_group_name_H-M   'P 1'
#
loop_
_entity.id
_entity.type
_entity.pdbx_description
1 polymer ?
#
loop_
_entity_poly.entity_id
_entity_poly.type
_entity_poly.pdbx_seq_one_letter_code
_entity_poly.pdbx_strand_id
1 'polypeptide(L)'
;MANRPRPQAIHALVAEHPGMDDIEVPGNRVRSRNPAVALDFGAIAKGHGLEQAMQHLKRLGIRDVLLVAADGTVHMTPAMAHKVHFTLPPGKVMLSAPW
;
A
#
# COMPACT_ATOMS: atom_id res chain seq x y z
N MET A 1 -7.65 -5.91 -25.30
CA MET A 1 -9.11 -6.08 -25.18
C MET A 1 -9.44 -6.28 -23.71
N ALA A 2 -10.37 -5.51 -23.13
CA ALA A 2 -10.75 -5.65 -21.72
C ALA A 2 -11.54 -6.95 -21.53
N ASN A 3 -11.01 -7.89 -20.74
CA ASN A 3 -11.68 -9.15 -20.39
C ASN A 3 -12.80 -8.88 -19.38
N ARG A 4 -14.00 -8.53 -19.85
CA ARG A 4 -15.15 -8.36 -18.96
C ARG A 4 -15.68 -9.73 -18.53
N PRO A 5 -15.81 -10.00 -17.22
CA PRO A 5 -16.42 -11.24 -16.76
C PRO A 5 -17.89 -11.30 -17.16
N ARG A 6 -18.37 -12.52 -17.42
CA ARG A 6 -19.79 -12.78 -17.65
C ARG A 6 -20.57 -12.54 -16.36
N PRO A 7 -21.77 -11.90 -16.38
CA PRO A 7 -22.55 -11.64 -15.18
C PRO A 7 -22.80 -12.88 -14.31
N GLN A 8 -23.06 -14.03 -14.93
CA GLN A 8 -23.27 -15.31 -14.23
C GLN A 8 -22.05 -15.73 -13.38
N ALA A 9 -20.82 -15.44 -13.84
CA ALA A 9 -19.62 -15.74 -13.08
C ALA A 9 -19.49 -14.83 -11.85
N ILE A 10 -19.92 -13.58 -11.95
CA ILE A 10 -19.97 -12.65 -10.81
C ILE A 10 -21.00 -13.15 -9.80
N HIS A 11 -22.20 -13.52 -10.24
CA HIS A 11 -23.25 -14.04 -9.35
C HIS A 11 -22.83 -15.33 -8.64
N ALA A 12 -22.19 -16.26 -9.34
CA ALA A 12 -21.66 -17.48 -8.73
C ALA A 12 -20.65 -17.16 -7.63
N LEU A 13 -19.67 -16.28 -7.90
CA LEU A 13 -18.66 -15.88 -6.92
C LEU A 13 -19.28 -15.17 -5.70
N VAL A 14 -20.26 -14.28 -5.93
CA VAL A 14 -20.94 -13.59 -4.83
C VAL A 14 -21.73 -14.59 -3.97
N ALA A 15 -22.35 -15.60 -4.57
CA ALA A 15 -23.11 -16.62 -3.84
C ALA A 15 -22.22 -17.55 -2.98
N GLU A 16 -20.94 -17.68 -3.30
CA GLU A 16 -19.95 -18.39 -2.47
C GLU A 16 -19.56 -17.60 -1.20
N HIS A 17 -20.05 -16.36 -1.06
CA HIS A 17 -19.83 -15.48 0.10
C HIS A 17 -18.36 -15.40 0.58
N PRO A 18 -17.37 -15.12 -0.29
CA PRO A 18 -15.99 -14.92 0.16
C PRO A 18 -15.88 -13.72 1.09
N GLY A 19 -15.36 -13.92 2.31
CA GLY A 19 -15.23 -12.86 3.31
C GLY A 19 -13.94 -12.89 4.12
N MET A 20 -13.66 -11.81 4.85
CA MET A 20 -12.51 -11.71 5.76
C MET A 20 -12.62 -12.67 6.95
N ASP A 21 -13.84 -13.00 7.38
CA ASP A 21 -14.09 -13.93 8.49
C ASP A 21 -13.72 -15.39 8.13
N ASP A 22 -13.47 -15.68 6.85
CA ASP A 22 -12.97 -16.97 6.40
C ASP A 22 -11.45 -17.11 6.60
N ILE A 23 -10.74 -16.01 6.86
CA ILE A 23 -9.28 -15.97 6.96
C ILE A 23 -8.82 -16.27 8.38
N GLU A 24 -7.87 -17.19 8.49
CA GLU A 24 -7.15 -17.50 9.72
C GLU A 24 -5.64 -17.31 9.50
N VAL A 25 -4.96 -16.74 10.51
CA VAL A 25 -3.52 -16.48 10.47
C VAL A 25 -2.80 -17.16 11.64
N PRO A 26 -2.69 -18.51 11.66
CA PRO A 26 -1.90 -19.20 12.67
C PRO A 26 -0.40 -18.95 12.47
N GLY A 27 0.19 -18.16 13.38
CA GLY A 27 1.61 -17.81 13.33
C GLY A 27 1.95 -16.99 12.07
N ASN A 28 2.78 -17.56 11.19
CA ASN A 28 3.20 -16.95 9.93
C ASN A 28 2.51 -17.55 8.69
N ARG A 29 1.48 -18.39 8.88
CA ARG A 29 0.73 -19.00 7.77
C ARG A 29 -0.64 -18.35 7.67
N VAL A 30 -1.06 -18.06 6.45
CA VAL A 30 -2.42 -17.58 6.15
C VAL A 30 -3.19 -18.72 5.48
N ARG A 31 -4.41 -18.98 5.93
CA ARG A 31 -5.34 -19.92 5.30
C ARG A 31 -6.75 -19.34 5.23
N SER A 32 -7.52 -19.76 4.24
CA SER A 32 -8.95 -19.47 4.15
C SER A 32 -9.75 -20.74 4.35
N ARG A 33 -10.88 -20.67 5.07
CA ARG A 33 -11.89 -21.74 5.12
C ARG A 33 -12.80 -21.76 3.89
N ASN A 34 -12.78 -20.68 3.11
CA ASN A 34 -13.54 -20.54 1.89
C ASN A 34 -12.57 -20.42 0.69
N PRO A 35 -12.56 -21.40 -0.25
CA PRO A 35 -11.66 -21.39 -1.39
C PRO A 35 -11.94 -20.26 -2.40
N ALA A 36 -13.12 -19.63 -2.33
CA ALA A 36 -13.49 -18.50 -3.17
C ALA A 36 -12.75 -17.20 -2.80
N VAL A 37 -12.12 -17.14 -1.62
CA VAL A 37 -11.42 -15.96 -1.14
C VAL A 37 -10.10 -15.80 -1.88
N ALA A 38 -9.95 -14.66 -2.56
CA ALA A 38 -8.70 -14.20 -3.14
C ALA A 38 -8.23 -12.94 -2.41
N LEU A 39 -7.00 -12.98 -1.87
CA LEU A 39 -6.41 -11.82 -1.21
C LEU A 39 -5.85 -10.85 -2.25
N ASP A 40 -6.28 -9.60 -2.19
CA ASP A 40 -5.74 -8.50 -2.99
C ASP A 40 -5.00 -7.51 -2.08
N PHE A 41 -3.68 -7.44 -2.24
CA PHE A 41 -2.82 -6.51 -1.51
C PHE A 41 -2.51 -5.24 -2.29
N GLY A 42 -3.03 -5.07 -3.51
CA GLY A 42 -2.66 -3.97 -4.40
C GLY A 42 -2.88 -2.58 -3.80
N ALA A 43 -3.93 -2.42 -2.98
CA ALA A 43 -4.23 -1.18 -2.28
C ALA A 43 -3.24 -0.86 -1.14
N ILE A 44 -2.74 -1.89 -0.43
CA ILE A 44 -1.87 -1.70 0.76
C ILE A 44 -0.38 -1.85 0.46
N ALA A 45 -0.02 -2.66 -0.56
CA ALA A 45 1.36 -2.97 -0.91
C ALA A 45 2.15 -1.72 -1.31
N LYS A 46 1.49 -0.75 -1.94
CA LYS A 46 2.12 0.52 -2.35
C LYS A 46 2.55 1.36 -1.14
N GLY A 47 1.66 1.52 -0.15
CA GLY A 47 2.00 2.20 1.09
C GLY A 47 3.09 1.46 1.87
N HIS A 48 3.01 0.12 1.92
CA HIS A 48 4.01 -0.71 2.59
C HIS A 48 5.41 -0.59 1.95
N GLY A 49 5.51 -0.63 0.62
CA GLY A 49 6.80 -0.49 -0.07
C GLY A 49 7.47 0.87 0.19
N LEU A 50 6.67 1.93 0.31
CA LEU A 50 7.17 3.26 0.65
C LEU A 50 7.73 3.33 2.08
N GLU A 51 7.04 2.71 3.03
CA GLU A 51 7.53 2.60 4.41
C GLU A 51 8.83 1.78 4.47
N GLN A 52 8.89 0.64 3.76
CA GLN A 52 10.10 -0.18 3.68
C GLN A 52 11.29 0.60 3.08
N ALA A 53 11.05 1.39 2.03
CA ALA A 53 12.06 2.26 1.43
C ALA A 53 12.57 3.29 2.45
N MET A 54 11.67 3.99 3.15
CA MET A 54 12.03 4.97 4.19
C MET A 54 12.86 4.33 5.30
N GLN A 55 12.45 3.16 5.80
CA GLN A 55 13.19 2.43 6.83
C GLN A 55 14.58 1.99 6.33
N HIS A 56 14.69 1.58 5.07
CA HIS A 56 15.96 1.20 4.48
C HIS A 56 16.90 2.40 4.33
N LEU A 57 16.41 3.53 3.82
CA LEU A 57 17.17 4.79 3.71
C LEU A 57 17.64 5.29 5.08
N LYS A 58 16.80 5.17 6.10
CA LYS A 58 17.19 5.43 7.50
C LYS A 58 18.35 4.54 7.95
N ARG A 59 18.30 3.23 7.69
CA ARG A 59 19.40 2.30 8.03
C ARG A 59 20.70 2.62 7.29
N LEU A 60 20.61 3.19 6.09
CA LEU A 60 21.77 3.66 5.32
C LEU A 60 22.30 5.02 5.80
N GLY A 61 21.67 5.67 6.78
CA GLY A 61 22.08 6.98 7.28
C GLY A 61 21.75 8.14 6.34
N ILE A 62 20.86 7.93 5.36
CA ILE A 62 20.46 8.98 4.41
C ILE A 62 19.45 9.90 5.11
N ARG A 63 19.84 11.16 5.31
CA ARG A 63 19.08 12.17 6.07
C ARG A 63 18.14 13.01 5.22
N ASP A 64 18.48 13.23 3.96
CA ASP A 64 17.69 14.03 3.04
C ASP A 64 16.94 13.11 2.08
N VAL A 65 15.66 12.87 2.34
CA VAL A 65 14.84 11.95 1.55
C VAL A 65 13.54 12.63 1.13
N LEU A 66 13.19 12.51 -0.15
CA LEU A 66 11.87 12.78 -0.71
C LEU A 66 11.45 11.61 -1.58
N LEU A 67 10.29 11.04 -1.30
CA LEU A 67 9.66 9.98 -2.08
C LEU A 67 8.24 10.40 -2.46
N VAL A 68 7.80 10.07 -3.67
CA VAL A 68 6.45 10.40 -4.16
C VAL A 68 5.67 9.11 -4.39
N ALA A 69 4.52 8.99 -3.75
CA ALA A 69 3.62 7.86 -3.90
C ALA A 69 2.79 7.97 -5.20
N ALA A 70 2.19 6.86 -5.62
CA ALA A 70 1.43 6.79 -6.87
C ALA A 70 0.16 7.68 -6.87
N ASP A 71 -0.36 8.03 -5.70
CA ASP A 71 -1.51 8.94 -5.54
C ASP A 71 -1.10 10.42 -5.45
N GLY A 72 0.19 10.72 -5.61
CA GLY A 72 0.73 12.08 -5.50
C GLY A 72 1.07 12.53 -4.08
N THR A 73 0.95 11.66 -3.07
CA THR A 73 1.42 11.95 -1.71
C THR A 73 2.95 12.05 -1.69
N VAL A 74 3.48 13.11 -1.09
CA VAL A 74 4.93 13.33 -0.93
C VAL A 74 5.36 12.96 0.48
N HIS A 75 6.27 12.00 0.61
CA HIS A 75 6.86 11.56 1.87
C HIS A 75 8.28 12.13 2.01
N MET A 76 8.60 12.78 3.12
CA MET A 76 9.91 13.40 3.32
C MET A 76 10.45 13.25 4.74
N THR A 77 11.78 13.31 4.85
CA THR A 77 12.44 13.61 6.12
C THR A 77 12.24 15.08 6.51
N PRO A 78 12.26 15.42 7.81
CA PRO A 78 12.26 16.81 8.25
C PRO A 78 13.43 17.63 7.65
N ALA A 79 14.61 17.02 7.53
CA ALA A 79 15.78 17.67 6.95
C ALA A 79 15.58 18.04 5.47
N MET A 80 14.92 17.18 4.70
CA MET A 80 14.58 17.47 3.30
C MET A 80 13.47 18.51 3.19
N ALA A 81 12.48 18.49 4.08
CA ALA A 81 11.38 19.46 4.07
C ALA A 81 11.87 20.92 4.18
N HIS A 82 12.98 21.17 4.88
CA HIS A 82 13.59 22.51 4.97
C HIS A 82 14.33 22.95 3.70
N LYS A 83 14.53 22.03 2.75
CA LYS A 83 15.31 22.25 1.52
C LYS A 83 14.44 22.30 0.26
N VAL A 84 13.15 22.00 0.38
CA VAL A 84 12.22 21.87 -0.75
C VAL A 84 11.29 23.07 -0.81
N HIS A 85 11.13 23.63 -2.01
CA HIS A 85 10.10 24.60 -2.33
C HIS A 85 9.15 24.00 -3.36
N PHE A 86 7.86 23.94 -3.02
CA PHE A 86 6.83 23.46 -3.93
C PHE A 86 6.30 24.63 -4.77
N THR A 87 6.48 24.56 -6.09
CA THR A 87 5.92 25.56 -7.03
C THR A 87 4.42 25.42 -7.21
N LEU A 88 3.90 24.20 -7.03
CA LEU A 88 2.48 23.88 -6.95
C LEU A 88 2.22 23.11 -5.65
N PRO A 89 1.11 23.37 -4.96
CA PRO A 89 0.80 22.68 -3.72
C PRO A 89 0.69 21.17 -3.97
N PRO A 90 1.45 20.33 -3.24
CA PRO A 90 1.33 18.87 -3.36
C PRO A 90 -0.03 18.42 -2.83
N GLY A 91 -0.53 17.27 -3.31
CA GLY A 91 -1.82 16.74 -2.87
C GLY A 91 -1.86 16.45 -1.37
N LYS A 92 -0.84 15.75 -0.87
CA LYS A 92 -0.64 15.50 0.57
C LYS A 92 0.85 15.42 0.86
N VAL A 93 1.27 15.96 2.01
CA VAL A 93 2.65 15.83 2.52
C VAL A 93 2.63 15.00 3.79
N MET A 94 3.53 14.03 3.87
CA MET A 94 3.76 13.19 5.05
C MET A 94 5.21 13.32 5.49
N LEU A 95 5.41 13.93 6.65
CA LEU A 95 6.72 14.01 7.27
C LEU A 95 6.93 12.82 8.19
N SER A 96 8.13 12.28 8.14
CA SER A 96 8.56 11.26 9.07
C SER A 96 9.04 11.87 10.39
N ALA A 97 9.21 11.04 11.43
CA ALA A 97 10.00 11.45 12.59
C ALA A 97 11.46 11.76 12.17
N PRO A 98 12.22 12.54 12.95
CA PRO A 98 13.65 12.75 12.69
C PRO A 98 14.49 11.46 12.83
N TRP A 99 15.58 11.36 12.05
CA TRP A 99 16.70 10.43 12.24
C TRP A 99 17.99 10.97 11.63
#